data_AF-A0AAD8JJI1-F1
#
_entry.id   AF-A0AAD8JJI1-F1
#
_cell.length_a   1.000
_cell.length_b   1.000
_cell.length_c   1.000
_cell.angle_alpha   90.00
_cell.angle_beta   90.00
_cell.angle_gamma   90.00
#
_symmetry.space_group_name_H-M   'P 1'
#
loop_
_entity.id
_entity.type
_entity.pdbx_description
1 polymer ?
#
loop_
_entity_poly.entity_id
_entity_poly.type
_entity_poly.pdbx_seq_one_letter_code
_entity_poly.pdbx_strand_id
1 'polypeptide(L)'
;MTNLRKYVSHHKINSFDTKSQTCIYNKGEQCKPPLANALVTTVAFLLGALTSVLSGFLEMKIATYANARTLEARKGVGKAFVTAFHSGAAMGFLLAGNGLLPINPKSITGYVLGGSSVALFGKVGGEIYTKAADVEVEQNIPEESSKPSCKFLYCASSDYWDCHSHLCCFTNKLSLQSLTRGTRKLSKIGTYSFVFPLLVAGLAIRYTTEYYTSNAYSSLRDVADCFRIGAATNLIFRLALGYNSVILPIFSKAIAIYVSFNLAAMYGVPVAAL
;
A
#
# COMPACT_ATOMS: atom_id res chain seq x y z
N MET A 1 -35.30 22.33 5.08
CA MET A 1 -35.25 20.85 4.97
C MET A 1 -35.89 20.29 3.68
N THR A 2 -36.32 21.12 2.72
CA THR A 2 -37.01 20.67 1.48
C THR A 2 -36.09 20.44 0.27
N ASN A 3 -34.86 20.98 0.26
CA ASN A 3 -33.91 20.81 -0.86
C ASN A 3 -33.00 19.56 -0.78
N LEU A 4 -32.88 18.92 0.37
CA LEU A 4 -32.07 17.69 0.56
C LEU A 4 -32.75 16.44 0.00
N ARG A 5 -34.09 16.41 -0.06
CA ARG A 5 -34.84 15.26 -0.57
C ARG A 5 -34.72 15.08 -2.10
N LYS A 6 -34.45 16.15 -2.85
CA LYS A 6 -34.21 16.09 -4.31
C LYS A 6 -32.85 15.48 -4.69
N TYR A 7 -31.82 15.63 -3.85
CA TYR A 7 -30.50 15.03 -4.12
C TYR A 7 -30.48 13.51 -3.92
N VAL A 8 -31.23 12.99 -2.94
CA VAL A 8 -31.31 11.55 -2.67
C VAL A 8 -32.15 10.82 -3.74
N SER A 9 -33.16 11.49 -4.31
CA SER A 9 -34.07 10.84 -5.26
C SER A 9 -33.50 10.64 -6.67
N HIS A 10 -32.42 11.34 -7.05
CA HIS A 10 -31.73 11.14 -8.32
C HIS A 10 -30.69 10.00 -8.29
N HIS A 11 -30.43 9.41 -7.11
CA HIS A 11 -29.51 8.29 -6.93
C HIS A 11 -30.23 6.95 -6.72
N LYS A 12 -31.49 6.84 -7.16
CA LYS A 12 -32.10 5.53 -7.35
C LYS A 12 -31.46 4.93 -8.61
N ILE A 13 -30.36 4.21 -8.45
CA ILE A 13 -29.86 3.32 -9.49
C ILE A 13 -31.02 2.36 -9.74
N ASN A 14 -31.65 2.45 -10.91
CA ASN A 14 -32.75 1.56 -11.29
C ASN A 14 -32.24 0.13 -11.12
N SER A 15 -32.66 -0.49 -10.03
CA SER A 15 -32.06 -1.71 -9.53
C SER A 15 -32.45 -2.83 -10.48
N PHE A 16 -31.45 -3.44 -11.12
CA PHE A 16 -31.60 -4.57 -12.06
C PHE A 16 -32.26 -4.26 -13.42
N ASP A 17 -32.21 -3.01 -13.89
CA ASP A 17 -32.65 -2.72 -15.26
C ASP A 17 -31.63 -3.24 -16.28
N THR A 18 -32.08 -4.09 -17.22
CA THR A 18 -31.28 -4.69 -18.29
C THR A 18 -31.17 -3.77 -19.52
N LYS A 19 -31.89 -2.64 -19.53
CA LYS A 19 -31.87 -1.69 -20.64
C LYS A 19 -30.65 -0.76 -20.57
N SER A 20 -30.11 -0.41 -21.74
CA SER A 20 -29.06 0.60 -21.87
C SER A 20 -29.60 1.97 -21.49
N GLN A 21 -28.85 2.71 -20.68
CA GLN A 21 -29.21 4.06 -20.23
C GLN A 21 -28.22 5.08 -20.82
N THR A 22 -28.65 6.34 -20.91
CA THR A 22 -27.79 7.44 -21.33
C THR A 22 -26.66 7.64 -20.33
N CYS A 23 -25.42 7.79 -20.82
CA CYS A 23 -24.27 7.92 -19.95
C CYS A 23 -24.34 9.21 -19.10
N ILE A 24 -24.13 9.08 -17.78
CA ILE A 24 -24.08 10.21 -16.83
C ILE A 24 -23.03 11.26 -17.23
N TYR A 25 -21.95 10.80 -17.87
CA TYR A 25 -20.79 11.61 -18.24
C TYR A 25 -20.80 12.11 -19.70
N ASN A 26 -21.61 11.53 -20.58
CA ASN A 26 -21.78 11.95 -21.97
C ASN A 26 -23.23 11.71 -22.42
N LYS A 27 -24.04 12.77 -22.44
CA LYS A 27 -25.49 12.68 -22.68
C LYS A 27 -25.88 12.24 -24.12
N GLY A 28 -24.90 12.05 -25.02
CA GLY A 28 -25.11 11.63 -26.41
C GLY A 28 -24.81 10.15 -26.70
N GLU A 29 -24.29 9.38 -25.73
CA GLU A 29 -23.92 7.98 -25.94
C GLU A 29 -24.72 7.02 -25.05
N GLN A 30 -25.01 5.85 -25.59
CA GLN A 30 -25.66 4.74 -24.88
C GLN A 30 -24.59 3.97 -24.08
N CYS A 31 -24.79 3.84 -22.78
CA CYS A 31 -23.92 3.08 -21.90
C CYS A 31 -24.41 1.63 -21.72
N LYS A 32 -23.47 0.71 -21.46
CA LYS A 32 -23.79 -0.67 -21.03
C LYS A 32 -24.72 -0.64 -19.80
N PRO A 33 -25.63 -1.62 -19.67
CA PRO A 33 -26.60 -1.63 -18.59
C PRO A 33 -25.89 -1.68 -17.21
N PRO A 34 -26.49 -1.06 -16.18
CA PRO A 34 -25.91 -0.98 -14.84
C PRO A 34 -25.63 -2.36 -14.25
N LEU A 35 -26.47 -3.36 -14.56
CA LEU A 35 -26.29 -4.75 -14.15
C LEU A 35 -25.01 -5.39 -14.70
N ALA A 36 -24.67 -5.12 -15.97
CA ALA A 36 -23.45 -5.66 -16.57
C ALA A 36 -22.19 -5.05 -15.93
N ASN A 37 -22.24 -3.77 -15.56
CA ASN A 37 -21.14 -3.13 -14.85
C ASN A 37 -20.97 -3.72 -13.45
N ALA A 38 -22.07 -3.95 -12.71
CA ALA A 38 -22.03 -4.57 -11.39
C ALA A 38 -21.46 -6.00 -11.42
N LEU A 39 -21.82 -6.80 -12.42
CA LEU A 39 -21.29 -8.15 -12.59
C LEU A 39 -19.78 -8.12 -12.90
N VAL A 40 -19.37 -7.24 -13.81
CA VAL A 40 -17.94 -7.06 -14.15
C VAL A 40 -17.13 -6.59 -12.94
N THR A 41 -17.64 -5.65 -12.14
CA THR A 41 -16.95 -5.21 -10.91
C THR A 41 -16.86 -6.31 -9.85
N THR A 42 -17.86 -7.18 -9.74
CA THR A 42 -17.86 -8.31 -8.80
C THR A 42 -16.83 -9.37 -9.22
N VAL A 43 -16.78 -9.69 -10.52
CA VAL A 43 -15.76 -10.60 -11.06
C VAL A 43 -14.36 -10.04 -10.83
N ALA A 44 -14.15 -8.74 -11.07
CA ALA A 44 -12.86 -8.11 -10.80
C ALA A 44 -12.50 -8.08 -9.33
N PHE A 45 -13.47 -7.89 -8.43
CA PHE A 45 -13.25 -7.99 -6.98
C PHE A 45 -12.72 -9.36 -6.58
N LEU A 46 -13.37 -10.44 -7.04
CA LEU A 46 -12.91 -11.80 -6.78
C LEU A 46 -11.53 -12.06 -7.38
N LEU A 47 -11.28 -11.54 -8.57
CA LEU A 47 -9.98 -11.68 -9.24
C LEU A 47 -8.87 -10.95 -8.46
N GLY A 48 -9.13 -9.73 -7.96
CA GLY A 48 -8.20 -8.99 -7.11
C GLY A 48 -7.95 -9.66 -5.76
N ALA A 49 -9.00 -10.22 -5.15
CA ALA A 49 -8.88 -11.01 -3.93
C ALA A 49 -8.01 -12.26 -4.15
N LEU A 50 -8.24 -13.01 -5.23
CA LEU A 50 -7.45 -14.19 -5.57
C LEU A 50 -5.99 -13.85 -5.86
N THR A 51 -5.72 -12.80 -6.65
CA THR A 51 -4.34 -12.38 -6.91
C THR A 51 -3.62 -11.95 -5.62
N SER A 52 -4.32 -11.31 -4.68
CA SER A 52 -3.76 -10.94 -3.37
C SER A 52 -3.38 -12.18 -2.54
N VAL A 53 -4.26 -13.17 -2.46
CA VAL A 53 -3.97 -14.45 -1.75
C VAL A 53 -2.80 -15.18 -2.40
N LEU A 54 -2.80 -15.30 -3.73
CA LEU A 54 -1.73 -15.96 -4.47
C LEU A 54 -0.39 -15.26 -4.29
N SER A 55 -0.38 -13.92 -4.31
CA SER A 55 0.82 -13.14 -4.04
C SER A 55 1.38 -13.45 -2.65
N GLY A 56 0.56 -13.31 -1.60
CA GLY A 56 1.00 -13.58 -0.23
C GLY A 56 1.49 -15.02 -0.02
N PHE A 57 0.88 -16.00 -0.69
CA PHE A 57 1.33 -17.39 -0.64
C PHE A 57 2.69 -17.59 -1.30
N LEU A 58 2.91 -17.01 -2.49
CA LEU A 58 4.20 -17.10 -3.20
C LEU A 58 5.31 -16.40 -2.41
N GLU A 59 5.03 -15.24 -1.82
CA GLU A 59 5.98 -14.51 -0.98
C GLU A 59 6.40 -15.32 0.25
N MET A 60 5.45 -15.94 0.93
CA MET A 60 5.76 -16.80 2.07
C MET A 60 6.64 -18.00 1.67
N LYS A 61 6.41 -18.57 0.48
CA LYS A 61 7.25 -19.67 -0.06
C LYS A 61 8.66 -19.19 -0.38
N ILE A 62 8.81 -18.03 -1.01
CA ILE A 62 10.14 -17.46 -1.32
C ILE A 62 10.88 -17.11 -0.03
N ALA A 63 10.20 -16.50 0.95
CA ALA A 63 10.80 -16.11 2.23
C ALA A 63 11.25 -17.33 3.05
N THR A 64 10.41 -18.37 3.18
CA THR A 64 10.76 -19.61 3.90
C THR A 64 11.96 -20.31 3.25
N TYR A 65 11.98 -20.39 1.92
CA TYR A 65 13.09 -20.97 1.16
C TYR A 65 14.38 -20.14 1.30
N ALA A 66 14.28 -18.82 1.20
CA ALA A 66 15.41 -17.91 1.36
C ALA A 66 16.01 -17.96 2.77
N ASN A 67 15.17 -18.07 3.80
CA ASN A 67 15.62 -18.21 5.18
C ASN A 67 16.49 -19.46 5.37
N ALA A 68 16.04 -20.63 4.91
CA ALA A 68 16.87 -21.85 5.00
C ALA A 68 18.25 -21.67 4.34
N ARG A 69 18.27 -21.05 3.15
CA ARG A 69 19.49 -20.84 2.37
C ARG A 69 20.44 -19.79 2.97
N THR A 70 19.91 -18.74 3.60
CA THR A 70 20.74 -17.73 4.29
C THR A 70 21.36 -18.28 5.56
N LEU A 71 20.67 -19.20 6.26
CA LEU A 71 21.22 -19.92 7.42
C LEU A 71 22.39 -20.84 7.01
N GLU A 72 22.28 -21.53 5.88
CA GLU A 72 23.39 -22.34 5.35
C GLU A 72 24.59 -21.47 4.91
N ALA A 73 24.33 -20.25 4.45
CA ALA A 73 25.34 -19.28 4.03
C ALA A 73 25.98 -18.48 5.18
N ARG A 74 25.72 -18.82 6.46
CA ARG A 74 26.23 -18.13 7.66
C ARG A 74 27.76 -18.00 7.76
N LYS A 75 28.53 -18.74 6.95
CA LYS A 75 30.01 -18.71 6.95
C LYS A 75 30.60 -17.35 6.54
N GLY A 76 29.81 -16.42 5.99
CA GLY A 76 30.26 -15.06 5.75
C GLY A 76 29.10 -14.10 5.52
N VAL A 77 29.16 -12.93 6.18
CA VAL A 77 28.12 -11.89 6.14
C VAL A 77 27.81 -11.47 4.70
N GLY A 78 28.84 -11.33 3.85
CA GLY A 78 28.65 -10.97 2.44
C GLY A 78 27.83 -12.01 1.65
N LYS A 79 28.10 -13.31 1.82
CA LYS A 79 27.37 -14.38 1.11
C LYS A 79 25.93 -14.51 1.61
N ALA A 80 25.71 -14.39 2.91
CA ALA A 80 24.37 -14.37 3.49
C ALA A 80 23.57 -13.15 3.02
N PHE A 81 24.17 -11.96 3.00
CA PHE A 81 23.55 -10.73 2.52
C PHE A 81 23.14 -10.83 1.06
N VAL A 82 24.04 -11.27 0.17
CA VAL A 82 23.74 -11.40 -1.27
C VAL A 82 22.59 -12.38 -1.49
N THR A 83 22.54 -13.49 -0.76
CA THR A 83 21.45 -14.47 -0.87
C THR A 83 20.11 -13.87 -0.44
N ALA A 84 20.09 -13.16 0.70
CA ALA A 84 18.89 -12.46 1.20
C ALA A 84 18.43 -11.35 0.25
N PHE A 85 19.37 -10.58 -0.32
CA PHE A 85 19.08 -9.48 -1.24
C PHE A 85 18.46 -9.99 -2.55
N HIS A 86 19.00 -11.06 -3.14
CA HIS A 86 18.42 -11.65 -4.35
C HIS A 86 17.02 -12.21 -4.12
N SER A 87 16.74 -12.82 -2.96
CA SER A 87 15.38 -13.27 -2.64
C SER A 87 14.40 -12.10 -2.45
N GLY A 88 14.85 -11.00 -1.84
CA GLY A 88 14.04 -9.79 -1.71
C GLY A 88 13.74 -9.14 -3.06
N ALA A 89 14.72 -9.10 -3.96
CA ALA A 89 14.52 -8.63 -5.33
C ALA A 89 13.52 -9.50 -6.10
N ALA A 90 13.62 -10.83 -6.00
CA ALA A 90 12.69 -11.76 -6.64
C ALA A 90 11.24 -11.59 -6.16
N MET A 91 11.06 -11.38 -4.85
CA MET A 91 9.77 -11.06 -4.24
C MET A 91 9.18 -9.76 -4.80
N GLY A 92 9.98 -8.69 -4.86
CA GLY A 92 9.55 -7.39 -5.40
C GLY A 92 9.17 -7.43 -6.89
N PHE A 93 9.94 -8.15 -7.72
CA PHE A 93 9.60 -8.31 -9.14
C PHE A 93 8.33 -9.14 -9.36
N LEU A 94 8.11 -10.19 -8.55
CA LEU A 94 6.91 -11.02 -8.64
C LEU A 94 5.65 -10.24 -8.25
N LEU A 95 5.74 -9.41 -7.21
CA LEU A 95 4.68 -8.46 -6.82
C LEU A 95 4.36 -7.47 -7.93
N ALA A 96 5.38 -6.76 -8.42
CA ALA A 96 5.23 -5.74 -9.45
C ALA A 96 4.66 -6.34 -10.75
N GLY A 97 5.08 -7.55 -11.13
CA GLY A 97 4.58 -8.27 -12.30
C GLY A 97 3.12 -8.70 -12.16
N ASN A 98 2.74 -9.29 -11.02
CA ASN A 98 1.37 -9.75 -10.79
C ASN A 98 0.37 -8.58 -10.62
N GLY A 99 0.83 -7.42 -10.13
CA GLY A 99 0.02 -6.21 -10.00
C GLY A 99 -0.36 -5.57 -11.34
N LEU A 100 0.42 -5.81 -12.41
CA LEU A 100 0.25 -5.17 -13.72
C LEU A 100 -0.64 -5.95 -14.69
N LEU A 101 -1.45 -6.90 -14.22
CA LEU A 101 -2.35 -7.66 -15.10
C LEU A 101 -3.29 -6.71 -15.88
N PRO A 102 -3.43 -6.86 -17.22
CA PRO A 102 -4.21 -5.94 -18.05
C PRO A 102 -5.71 -6.11 -17.80
N ILE A 103 -6.23 -5.37 -16.82
CA ILE A 103 -7.66 -5.31 -16.50
C ILE A 103 -8.34 -4.10 -17.13
N ASN A 104 -9.59 -4.29 -17.56
CA ASN A 104 -10.39 -3.23 -18.17
C ASN A 104 -10.52 -2.02 -17.21
N PRO A 105 -10.34 -0.77 -17.69
CA PRO A 105 -10.34 0.42 -16.84
C PRO A 105 -11.67 0.68 -16.14
N LYS A 106 -12.78 0.14 -16.66
CA LYS A 106 -14.12 0.22 -16.03
C LYS A 106 -14.28 -0.69 -14.81
N SER A 107 -13.38 -1.64 -14.62
CA SER A 107 -13.46 -2.68 -13.59
C SER A 107 -12.35 -2.62 -12.54
N ILE A 108 -11.40 -1.70 -12.72
CA ILE A 108 -10.21 -1.58 -11.88
C ILE A 108 -10.56 -1.28 -10.41
N THR A 109 -11.63 -0.51 -10.16
CA THR A 109 -12.12 -0.21 -8.81
C THR A 109 -12.49 -1.49 -8.04
N GLY A 110 -13.14 -2.45 -8.70
CA GLY A 110 -13.50 -3.73 -8.09
C GLY A 110 -12.26 -4.54 -7.73
N TYR A 111 -11.29 -4.62 -8.65
CA TYR A 111 -10.02 -5.33 -8.45
C TYR A 111 -9.24 -4.79 -7.25
N VAL A 112 -9.09 -3.47 -7.17
CA VAL A 112 -8.34 -2.82 -6.09
C VAL A 112 -9.04 -3.00 -4.74
N LEU A 113 -10.37 -2.82 -4.71
CA LEU A 113 -11.17 -3.08 -3.51
C LEU A 113 -11.00 -4.52 -3.02
N GLY A 114 -10.99 -5.49 -3.95
CA GLY A 114 -10.79 -6.92 -3.67
C GLY A 114 -9.43 -7.19 -3.03
N GLY A 115 -8.35 -6.73 -3.66
CA GLY A 115 -7.00 -6.93 -3.14
C GLY A 115 -6.77 -6.22 -1.81
N SER A 116 -7.24 -4.98 -1.64
CA SER A 116 -7.16 -4.29 -0.34
C SER A 116 -7.94 -5.06 0.73
N SER A 117 -9.18 -5.48 0.47
CA SER A 117 -9.97 -6.19 1.50
C SER A 117 -9.25 -7.42 2.07
N VAL A 118 -8.65 -8.25 1.22
CA VAL A 118 -7.86 -9.42 1.64
C VAL A 118 -6.57 -9.02 2.35
N ALA A 119 -5.84 -8.03 1.81
CA ALA A 119 -4.59 -7.57 2.39
C ALA A 119 -4.76 -7.00 3.81
N LEU A 120 -5.89 -6.32 4.09
CA LEU A 120 -6.20 -5.82 5.43
C LEU A 120 -6.34 -6.97 6.44
N PHE A 121 -7.08 -8.03 6.09
CA PHE A 121 -7.22 -9.19 6.96
C PHE A 121 -5.91 -9.98 7.09
N GLY A 122 -5.14 -10.10 6.00
CA GLY A 122 -3.82 -10.74 6.01
C GLY A 122 -2.86 -10.02 6.94
N LYS A 123 -2.83 -8.67 6.91
CA LYS A 123 -1.98 -7.85 7.78
C LYS A 123 -2.38 -7.97 9.25
N VAL A 124 -3.66 -7.74 9.57
CA VAL A 124 -4.15 -7.81 10.95
C VAL A 124 -3.99 -9.22 11.53
N GLY A 125 -4.35 -10.26 10.77
CA GLY A 125 -4.20 -11.64 11.19
C GLY A 125 -2.74 -12.04 11.40
N GLY A 126 -1.84 -11.61 10.50
CA GLY A 126 -0.40 -11.84 10.59
C GLY A 126 0.26 -11.12 11.78
N GLU A 127 -0.15 -9.88 12.07
CA GLU A 127 0.32 -9.11 13.23
C GLU A 127 -0.05 -9.79 14.54
N ILE A 128 -1.32 -10.20 14.71
CA ILE A 128 -1.79 -10.88 15.92
C ILE A 128 -1.03 -12.19 16.12
N TYR A 129 -0.89 -12.99 15.05
CA TYR A 129 -0.19 -14.27 15.12
C TYR A 129 1.30 -14.10 15.50
N THR A 130 1.99 -13.16 14.86
CA THR A 130 3.42 -12.92 15.12
C THR A 130 3.64 -12.33 16.51
N LYS A 131 2.77 -11.41 16.96
CA LYS A 131 2.89 -10.82 18.30
C LYS A 131 2.55 -11.79 19.41
N ALA A 132 1.57 -12.66 19.22
CA ALA A 132 1.29 -13.74 20.16
C ALA A 132 2.51 -14.66 20.32
N ALA A 133 3.16 -15.02 19.20
CA ALA A 133 4.36 -15.84 19.20
C ALA A 133 5.58 -15.13 19.84
N ASP A 134 5.80 -13.84 19.57
CA ASP A 134 6.90 -13.07 20.18
C ASP A 134 6.77 -13.01 21.71
N VAL A 135 5.54 -12.83 22.23
CA VAL A 135 5.30 -12.75 23.69
C VAL A 135 5.54 -14.08 24.41
N GLU A 136 5.32 -15.23 23.74
CA GLU A 136 5.60 -16.56 24.31
C GLU A 136 7.10 -16.86 24.42
N VAL A 137 7.96 -16.26 23.59
CA VAL A 137 9.42 -16.52 23.57
C VAL A 137 10.16 -15.83 24.73
N GLU A 138 9.58 -14.79 25.35
CA GLU A 138 10.19 -14.03 26.45
C GLU A 138 10.41 -14.86 27.75
N GLN A 139 9.93 -16.11 27.82
CA GLN A 139 10.05 -17.00 29.00
C GLN A 139 11.42 -17.73 29.11
N ASN A 140 12.53 -17.09 28.73
CA ASN A 140 13.93 -17.58 28.84
C ASN A 140 14.37 -18.70 27.87
N ILE A 141 13.97 -18.64 26.60
CA ILE A 141 14.59 -19.47 25.53
C ILE A 141 15.38 -18.52 24.60
N PRO A 142 16.62 -18.86 24.17
CA PRO A 142 17.39 -18.00 23.26
C PRO A 142 16.61 -17.67 21.99
N GLU A 143 16.61 -16.38 21.59
CA GLU A 143 15.84 -15.76 20.49
C GLU A 143 15.92 -16.43 19.11
N GLU A 144 16.80 -17.41 18.92
CA GLU A 144 17.04 -18.10 17.63
C GLU A 144 15.84 -18.95 17.16
N SER A 145 14.84 -19.20 18.03
CA SER A 145 13.67 -20.04 17.71
C SER A 145 12.47 -19.29 17.12
N SER A 146 12.48 -17.96 17.04
CA SER A 146 11.40 -17.22 16.38
C SER A 146 11.42 -17.50 14.87
N LYS A 147 10.34 -18.07 14.31
CA LYS A 147 10.30 -18.43 12.89
C LYS A 147 10.41 -17.15 12.04
N PRO A 148 11.52 -16.90 11.32
CA PRO A 148 11.70 -15.66 10.54
C PRO A 148 10.61 -15.51 9.47
N SER A 149 10.00 -16.61 9.06
CA SER A 149 8.87 -16.70 8.14
C SER A 149 7.66 -15.86 8.55
N CYS A 150 7.39 -15.68 9.85
CA CYS A 150 6.25 -14.89 10.32
C CYS A 150 6.49 -13.38 10.24
N LYS A 151 7.71 -12.92 10.55
CA LYS A 151 8.09 -11.50 10.46
C LYS A 151 8.14 -11.00 9.02
N PHE A 152 8.50 -11.87 8.07
CA PHE A 152 8.44 -11.57 6.63
C PHE A 152 7.00 -11.51 6.08
N LEU A 153 6.07 -12.29 6.64
CA LEU A 153 4.64 -12.24 6.25
C LEU A 153 4.04 -10.84 6.47
N TYR A 154 4.51 -10.13 7.51
CA TYR A 154 4.18 -8.74 7.79
C TYR A 154 4.77 -7.76 6.76
N CYS A 155 6.05 -7.90 6.39
CA CYS A 155 6.67 -7.04 5.38
C CYS A 155 5.99 -7.21 4.00
N ALA A 156 5.75 -8.46 3.60
CA ALA A 156 5.05 -8.81 2.36
C ALA A 156 3.65 -8.18 2.25
N SER A 157 2.86 -8.27 3.32
CA SER A 157 1.51 -7.70 3.37
C SER A 157 1.51 -6.16 3.48
N SER A 158 2.58 -5.54 3.99
CA SER A 158 2.72 -4.08 4.02
C SER A 158 3.04 -3.50 2.64
N ASP A 159 3.93 -4.12 1.87
CA ASP A 159 4.34 -3.65 0.54
C ASP A 159 3.21 -3.83 -0.51
N TYR A 160 2.45 -4.93 -0.43
CA TYR A 160 1.25 -5.12 -1.25
C TYR A 160 0.15 -4.09 -0.93
N TRP A 161 0.00 -3.71 0.34
CA TRP A 161 -0.95 -2.68 0.78
C TRP A 161 -0.56 -1.28 0.33
N ASP A 162 0.72 -0.93 0.33
CA ASP A 162 1.18 0.40 -0.11
C ASP A 162 0.99 0.58 -1.63
N CYS A 163 1.37 -0.40 -2.47
CA CYS A 163 1.08 -0.33 -3.90
C CYS A 163 -0.42 -0.24 -4.22
N HIS A 164 -1.26 -0.95 -3.47
CA HIS A 164 -2.70 -1.01 -3.77
C HIS A 164 -3.51 0.13 -3.14
N SER A 165 -3.13 0.66 -1.97
CA SER A 165 -3.81 1.80 -1.33
C SER A 165 -3.67 3.08 -2.14
N HIS A 166 -2.51 3.29 -2.77
CA HIS A 166 -2.28 4.39 -3.70
C HIS A 166 -3.11 4.23 -4.99
N LEU A 167 -3.27 2.99 -5.48
CA LEU A 167 -4.18 2.65 -6.59
C LEU A 167 -5.67 2.73 -6.20
N CYS A 168 -6.03 2.52 -4.92
CA CYS A 168 -7.41 2.61 -4.45
C CYS A 168 -7.91 4.06 -4.48
N CYS A 169 -7.01 5.00 -4.19
CA CYS A 169 -7.23 6.44 -4.36
C CYS A 169 -7.38 6.83 -5.84
N PHE A 170 -6.66 6.16 -6.76
CA PHE A 170 -6.76 6.34 -8.22
C PHE A 170 -8.18 5.99 -8.75
N THR A 171 -8.83 4.97 -8.19
CA THR A 171 -10.09 4.45 -8.73
C THR A 171 -11.36 5.19 -8.29
N ASN A 172 -11.37 5.84 -7.12
CA ASN A 172 -12.58 6.49 -6.60
C ASN A 172 -12.98 7.77 -7.38
N LYS A 173 -12.14 8.22 -8.33
CA LYS A 173 -12.45 9.36 -9.21
C LYS A 173 -12.16 9.15 -10.70
N LEU A 174 -11.91 7.92 -11.13
CA LEU A 174 -11.75 7.56 -12.53
C LEU A 174 -13.11 7.32 -13.20
N SER A 175 -14.01 8.30 -13.08
CA SER A 175 -14.94 8.56 -14.17
C SER A 175 -14.14 9.03 -15.38
N LEU A 176 -14.33 8.35 -16.51
CA LEU A 176 -13.78 8.50 -17.88
C LEU A 176 -13.43 9.91 -18.42
N GLN A 177 -13.64 10.99 -17.68
CA GLN A 177 -13.35 12.38 -18.08
C GLN A 177 -11.90 12.83 -17.80
N SER A 178 -11.14 12.17 -16.92
CA SER A 178 -9.75 12.57 -16.62
C SER A 178 -8.75 12.16 -17.72
N LEU A 179 -8.98 11.04 -18.42
CA LEU A 179 -8.16 10.62 -19.55
C LEU A 179 -8.35 11.51 -20.79
N THR A 180 -9.53 12.14 -20.95
CA THR A 180 -9.86 12.98 -22.11
C THR A 180 -9.72 14.49 -21.87
N ARG A 181 -9.79 14.98 -20.62
CA ARG A 181 -9.45 16.39 -20.29
C ARG A 181 -7.99 16.58 -19.87
N GLY A 182 -7.30 15.55 -19.39
CA GLY A 182 -5.88 15.61 -19.00
C GLY A 182 -4.93 15.85 -20.18
N THR A 183 -5.29 15.41 -21.39
CA THR A 183 -4.46 15.57 -22.60
C THR A 183 -4.29 17.03 -23.04
N ARG A 184 -5.17 17.96 -22.65
CA ARG A 184 -5.02 19.39 -23.02
C ARG A 184 -4.10 20.20 -22.10
N LYS A 185 -3.92 19.81 -20.83
CA LYS A 185 -2.91 20.41 -19.92
C LYS A 185 -1.59 19.63 -19.86
N LEU A 186 -1.53 18.42 -20.40
CA LEU A 186 -0.28 17.66 -20.55
C LEU A 186 0.70 18.28 -21.55
N SER A 187 0.24 19.18 -22.42
CA SER A 187 1.04 19.70 -23.53
C SER A 187 2.12 20.73 -23.14
N LYS A 188 2.15 21.25 -21.91
CA LYS A 188 3.07 22.35 -21.53
C LYS A 188 3.98 22.09 -20.32
N ILE A 189 3.73 21.05 -19.53
CA ILE A 189 4.56 20.70 -18.37
C ILE A 189 4.91 19.22 -18.53
N GLY A 190 6.19 18.95 -18.76
CA GLY A 190 6.68 17.60 -19.02
C GLY A 190 6.24 16.62 -17.93
N THR A 191 5.86 15.41 -18.34
CA THR A 191 5.41 14.29 -17.48
C THR A 191 6.32 14.05 -16.26
N TYR A 192 7.61 14.39 -16.36
CA TYR A 192 8.59 14.29 -15.28
C TYR A 192 8.34 15.21 -14.08
N SER A 193 7.66 16.35 -14.27
CA SER A 193 7.43 17.33 -13.20
C SER A 193 6.45 16.84 -12.11
N PHE A 194 5.67 15.80 -12.40
CA PHE A 194 4.65 15.26 -11.48
C PHE A 194 5.19 14.17 -10.56
N VAL A 195 6.16 13.38 -11.03
CA VAL A 195 6.73 12.23 -10.31
C VAL A 195 7.86 12.67 -9.37
N PHE A 196 8.63 13.68 -9.79
CA PHE A 196 9.78 14.18 -9.03
C PHE A 196 9.46 14.60 -7.58
N PRO A 197 8.37 15.34 -7.28
CA PRO A 197 8.07 15.77 -5.91
C PRO A 197 7.79 14.60 -4.96
N LEU A 198 7.11 13.54 -5.42
CA LEU A 198 6.82 12.39 -4.56
C LEU A 198 8.02 11.44 -4.43
N LEU A 199 8.87 11.35 -5.47
CA LEU A 199 10.14 10.64 -5.36
C LEU A 199 11.02 11.26 -4.25
N VAL A 200 11.13 12.59 -4.24
CA VAL A 200 11.86 13.33 -3.19
C VAL A 200 11.19 13.12 -1.83
N ALA A 201 9.85 13.14 -1.77
CA ALA A 201 9.12 12.87 -0.54
C ALA A 201 9.36 11.44 -0.01
N GLY A 202 9.37 10.43 -0.90
CA GLY A 202 9.66 9.05 -0.54
C GLY A 202 11.07 8.86 0.01
N LEU A 203 12.08 9.50 -0.61
CA LEU A 203 13.45 9.52 -0.09
C LEU A 203 13.54 10.22 1.27
N ALA A 204 12.83 11.33 1.46
CA ALA A 204 12.76 12.02 2.74
C ALA A 204 12.11 11.17 3.83
N ILE A 205 11.03 10.45 3.52
CA ILE A 205 10.38 9.50 4.44
C ILE A 205 11.35 8.36 4.80
N ARG A 206 12.07 7.81 3.82
CA ARG A 206 13.07 6.77 4.07
C ARG A 206 14.18 7.28 5.00
N TYR A 207 14.75 8.44 4.70
CA TYR A 207 15.83 9.03 5.50
C TYR A 207 15.39 9.32 6.94
N THR A 208 14.20 9.89 7.11
CA THR A 208 13.65 10.17 8.45
C THR A 208 13.34 8.89 9.21
N THR A 209 12.75 7.89 8.55
CA THR A 209 12.49 6.58 9.18
C THR A 209 13.80 5.93 9.62
N GLU A 210 14.85 5.96 8.80
CA GLU A 210 16.17 5.43 9.15
C GLU A 210 16.79 6.15 10.35
N TYR A 211 16.67 7.49 10.41
CA TYR A 211 17.14 8.29 11.54
C TYR A 211 16.47 7.89 12.88
N TYR A 212 15.16 7.66 12.87
CA TYR A 212 14.39 7.30 14.06
C TYR A 212 14.38 5.79 14.38
N THR A 213 14.90 4.91 13.51
CA THR A 213 14.86 3.45 13.71
C THR A 213 16.23 2.77 13.75
N SER A 214 17.30 3.41 13.26
CA SER A 214 18.64 2.83 13.25
C SER A 214 19.41 3.10 14.55
N ASN A 215 20.11 2.08 15.04
CA ASN A 215 20.98 2.17 16.23
C ASN A 215 22.24 3.04 16.03
N ALA A 216 22.51 3.43 14.77
CA ALA A 216 23.61 4.32 14.43
C ALA A 216 23.33 5.78 14.84
N TYR A 217 22.10 6.17 15.13
CA TYR A 217 21.74 7.54 15.51
C TYR A 217 21.53 7.68 17.02
N SER A 218 21.72 8.90 17.54
CA SER A 218 21.49 9.23 18.95
C SER A 218 20.05 8.93 19.37
N SER A 219 19.08 9.21 18.51
CA SER A 219 17.66 9.02 18.78
C SER A 219 17.29 7.62 19.26
N LEU A 220 17.92 6.56 18.74
CA LEU A 220 17.69 5.19 19.20
C LEU A 220 18.58 4.78 20.36
N ARG A 221 19.78 5.38 20.46
CA ARG A 221 20.70 5.13 21.58
C ARG A 221 20.13 5.67 22.88
N ASP A 222 19.48 6.83 22.85
CA ASP A 222 18.80 7.41 24.01
C ASP A 222 17.69 6.48 24.53
N VAL A 223 16.99 5.77 23.63
CA VAL A 223 16.01 4.73 24.01
C VAL A 223 16.72 3.56 24.69
N ALA A 224 17.85 3.11 24.14
CA ALA A 224 18.64 2.02 24.72
C ALA A 224 19.20 2.39 26.11
N ASP A 225 19.62 3.64 26.30
CA ASP A 225 20.14 4.14 27.57
C ASP A 225 19.04 4.27 28.64
N CYS A 226 17.80 4.56 28.23
CA CYS A 226 16.64 4.65 29.13
C CYS A 226 16.31 3.31 29.83
N PHE A 227 16.78 2.17 29.32
CA PHE A 227 16.65 0.88 30.03
C PHE A 227 17.37 0.87 31.38
N ARG A 228 18.37 1.73 31.60
CA ARG A 228 19.08 1.84 32.88
C ARG A 228 18.21 2.38 34.01
N ILE A 229 17.16 3.14 33.68
CA ILE A 229 16.30 3.84 34.64
C ILE A 229 15.06 2.99 35.00
N GLY A 230 14.59 2.16 34.08
CA GLY A 230 13.51 1.22 34.31
C GLY A 230 12.62 1.01 33.08
N ALA A 231 11.87 -0.10 33.08
CA ALA A 231 11.02 -0.49 31.97
C ALA A 231 9.92 0.55 31.64
N ALA A 232 9.35 1.19 32.66
CA ALA A 232 8.32 2.21 32.50
C ALA A 232 8.84 3.45 31.74
N THR A 233 10.04 3.94 32.09
CA THR A 233 10.65 5.10 31.44
C THR A 233 10.99 4.80 29.98
N ASN A 234 11.51 3.60 29.70
CA ASN A 234 11.77 3.17 28.33
C ASN A 234 10.47 3.08 27.50
N LEU A 235 9.36 2.61 28.06
CA LEU A 235 8.07 2.59 27.37
C LEU A 235 7.58 3.99 27.02
N ILE A 236 7.65 4.93 27.97
CA ILE A 236 7.24 6.33 27.76
C ILE A 236 8.09 6.98 26.67
N PHE A 237 9.42 6.79 26.73
CA PHE A 237 10.33 7.39 25.76
C PHE A 237 10.13 6.81 24.35
N ARG A 238 9.88 5.50 24.21
CA ARG A 238 9.53 4.87 22.94
C ARG A 238 8.25 5.45 22.32
N LEU A 239 7.21 5.62 23.13
CA LEU A 239 5.96 6.23 22.67
C LEU A 239 6.18 7.68 22.23
N ALA A 240 6.90 8.47 23.04
CA ALA A 240 7.24 9.85 22.71
C ALA A 240 8.05 9.95 21.40
N LEU A 241 9.04 9.07 21.20
CA LEU A 241 9.83 9.02 19.98
C LEU A 241 8.97 8.68 18.76
N GLY A 242 8.05 7.73 18.92
CA GLY A 242 7.06 7.39 17.90
C GLY A 242 6.24 8.60 17.47
N TYR A 243 5.70 9.38 18.41
CA TYR A 243 4.94 10.60 18.10
C TYR A 243 5.79 11.66 17.39
N ASN A 244 7.05 11.82 17.78
CA ASN A 244 7.96 12.79 17.16
C ASN A 244 8.33 12.41 15.71
N SER A 245 8.49 11.11 15.44
CA SER A 245 8.88 10.60 14.12
C SER A 245 7.87 10.90 13.01
N VAL A 246 6.59 11.13 13.33
CA VAL A 246 5.53 11.31 12.32
C VAL A 246 5.50 12.74 11.74
N ILE A 247 6.10 13.71 12.43
CA ILE A 247 6.06 15.13 12.05
C ILE A 247 6.66 15.36 10.66
N LEU A 248 7.90 14.90 10.43
CA LEU A 248 8.59 15.08 9.15
C LEU A 248 7.91 14.35 7.97
N PRO A 249 7.50 13.07 8.09
CA PRO A 249 6.71 12.39 7.06
C PRO A 249 5.41 13.11 6.71
N ILE A 250 4.68 13.66 7.70
CA ILE A 250 3.43 14.41 7.45
C ILE A 250 3.71 15.67 6.62
N PHE A 251 4.71 16.47 7.01
CA PHE A 251 5.07 17.68 6.25
C PHE A 251 5.52 17.35 4.82
N SER A 252 6.32 16.30 4.66
CA SER A 252 6.76 15.82 3.35
C SER A 252 5.57 15.44 2.45
N LYS A 253 4.62 14.66 2.97
CA LYS A 253 3.38 14.30 2.25
C LYS A 253 2.51 15.52 1.94
N ALA A 254 2.38 16.46 2.88
CA ALA A 254 1.58 17.67 2.67
C ALA A 254 2.11 18.52 1.50
N ILE A 255 3.43 18.71 1.44
CA ILE A 255 4.09 19.41 0.33
C ILE A 255 3.86 18.68 -1.00
N ALA A 256 4.03 17.36 -1.02
CA ALA A 256 3.83 16.56 -2.22
C ALA A 256 2.39 16.65 -2.75
N ILE A 257 1.39 16.60 -1.85
CA ILE A 257 -0.03 16.76 -2.20
C ILE A 257 -0.29 18.17 -2.72
N TYR A 258 0.23 19.21 -2.05
CA TYR A 258 0.04 20.59 -2.45
C TYR A 258 0.59 20.86 -3.87
N VAL A 259 1.81 20.38 -4.16
CA VAL A 259 2.42 20.52 -5.50
C VAL A 259 1.61 19.74 -6.55
N SER A 260 1.23 18.49 -6.26
CA SER A 260 0.46 17.65 -7.17
C SER A 260 -0.92 18.23 -7.50
N PHE A 261 -1.58 18.82 -6.50
CA PHE A 261 -2.91 19.42 -6.64
C PHE A 261 -2.87 20.68 -7.49
N ASN A 262 -1.86 21.54 -7.35
CA ASN A 262 -1.72 22.75 -8.16
C ASN A 262 -1.45 22.44 -9.65
N LEU A 263 -0.74 21.36 -9.95
CA LEU A 263 -0.38 20.99 -11.32
C LEU A 263 -1.54 20.31 -12.09
N ALA A 264 -2.21 19.33 -11.47
CA ALA A 264 -3.23 18.51 -12.15
C ALA A 264 -4.48 18.19 -11.30
N ALA A 265 -4.78 19.01 -10.28
CA ALA A 265 -5.97 18.89 -9.42
C ALA A 265 -6.14 17.44 -8.88
N MET A 266 -7.35 16.89 -8.96
CA MET A 266 -7.65 15.52 -8.52
C MET A 266 -6.93 14.42 -9.32
N TYR A 267 -6.40 14.73 -10.51
CA TYR A 267 -5.68 13.76 -11.34
C TYR A 267 -4.19 13.70 -11.00
N GLY A 268 -3.60 14.80 -10.52
CA GLY A 268 -2.18 14.87 -10.19
C GLY A 268 -1.78 14.01 -9.00
N VAL A 269 -2.60 13.99 -7.95
CA VAL A 269 -2.30 13.24 -6.71
C VAL A 269 -2.14 11.72 -6.95
N PRO A 270 -3.08 11.02 -7.62
CA PRO A 270 -2.95 9.58 -7.80
C PRO A 270 -1.95 9.18 -8.90
N VAL A 271 -1.58 10.10 -9.80
CA VAL A 271 -0.48 9.90 -10.76
C VAL A 271 0.89 10.11 -10.12
N ALA A 272 1.00 11.08 -9.21
CA ALA A 272 2.23 11.27 -8.43
C ALA A 272 2.49 10.10 -7.48
N ALA A 273 1.42 9.46 -7.00
CA ALA A 273 1.42 8.29 -6.13
C ALA A 273 1.87 6.97 -6.78
N LEU A 274 2.10 6.96 -8.08
CA LEU A 274 2.41 5.79 -8.91
C LEU A 274 3.92 5.67 -9.07
#